data_AF-A0A1X1H052-F1
#
_entry.id   AF-A0A1X1H052-F1
#
_cell.length_a   1.000
_cell.length_b   1.000
_cell.length_c   1.000
_cell.angle_alpha   90.00
_cell.angle_beta   90.00
_cell.angle_gamma   90.00
#
_symmetry.space_group_name_H-M   'P 1'
#
loop_
_entity.id
_entity.type
_entity.pdbx_description
1 polymer ?
#
loop_
_entity_poly.entity_id
_entity_poly.type
_entity_poly.pdbx_seq_one_letter_code
_entity_poly.pdbx_strand_id
1 'polypeptide(L)'
;MTKKRELILRLGVAVYSLCIVCFCFTPQPQLPTGVETPGIQTFGRLVFLLTPLNSLWNLGEVTSLGQVIWIFLQNILNVFLLFPLVFQLLYLYPNLRQTKKILLLSFLLSLGIECTQLVLDFFFDFNRVFEIDDLWTNTLGGYLAWVLYKGLHKNKIRN
;
A
#
# COMPACT_ATOMS: atom_id res chain seq x y z
N MET A 1 11.92 -9.97 -24.53
CA MET A 1 10.45 -9.89 -24.34
C MET A 1 9.83 -9.54 -25.68
N THR A 2 8.68 -10.11 -26.07
CA THR A 2 8.03 -9.75 -27.34
C THR A 2 7.35 -8.38 -27.21
N LYS A 3 7.27 -7.60 -28.30
CA LYS A 3 6.61 -6.27 -28.31
C LYS A 3 5.17 -6.34 -27.79
N LYS A 4 4.42 -7.40 -28.15
CA LYS A 4 3.05 -7.62 -27.67
C LYS A 4 2.98 -7.81 -26.15
N ARG A 5 3.87 -8.62 -25.58
CA ARG A 5 3.92 -8.86 -24.12
C ARG A 5 4.30 -7.59 -23.36
N GLU A 6 5.26 -6.85 -23.89
CA GLU A 6 5.67 -5.56 -23.32
C GLU A 6 4.51 -4.57 -23.28
N LEU A 7 3.77 -4.44 -24.40
CA LEU A 7 2.59 -3.58 -24.48
C LEU A 7 1.53 -3.97 -23.44
N ILE A 8 1.22 -5.25 -23.30
CA ILE A 8 0.25 -5.76 -22.32
C ILE A 8 0.68 -5.37 -20.89
N LEU A 9 1.96 -5.56 -20.54
CA LEU A 9 2.46 -5.20 -19.23
C LEU A 9 2.43 -3.69 -18.98
N ARG A 10 2.77 -2.87 -19.97
CA ARG A 10 2.69 -1.40 -19.84
C ARG A 10 1.24 -0.93 -19.64
N LEU A 11 0.30 -1.50 -20.38
CA LEU A 11 -1.13 -1.23 -20.19
C LEU A 11 -1.61 -1.68 -18.81
N GLY A 12 -1.20 -2.87 -18.36
CA GLY A 12 -1.54 -3.37 -17.03
C GLY A 12 -0.98 -2.50 -15.90
N VAL A 13 0.25 -1.97 -16.05
CA VAL A 13 0.81 -0.96 -15.14
C VAL A 13 -0.04 0.31 -15.15
N ALA A 14 -0.37 0.86 -16.32
CA ALA A 14 -1.17 2.08 -16.42
C ALA A 14 -2.57 1.93 -15.79
N VAL A 15 -3.27 0.84 -16.10
CA VAL A 15 -4.60 0.55 -15.55
C VAL A 15 -4.52 0.35 -14.04
N TYR A 16 -3.55 -0.41 -13.55
CA TYR A 16 -3.44 -0.69 -12.12
C TYR A 16 -3.00 0.55 -11.32
N SER A 17 -2.13 1.39 -11.89
CA SER A 17 -1.82 2.71 -11.31
C SER A 17 -3.06 3.59 -11.20
N LEU A 18 -3.95 3.58 -12.21
CA LEU A 18 -5.23 4.29 -12.12
C LEU A 18 -6.12 3.70 -11.01
N CYS A 19 -6.16 2.38 -10.85
CA CYS A 19 -6.88 1.75 -9.74
C CYS A 19 -6.35 2.23 -8.38
N ILE A 20 -5.03 2.24 -8.17
CA ILE A 20 -4.43 2.76 -6.93
C ILE A 20 -4.85 4.22 -6.70
N VAL A 21 -4.80 5.06 -7.74
CA VAL A 21 -5.24 6.46 -7.65
C VAL A 21 -6.70 6.54 -7.20
N CYS A 22 -7.60 5.76 -7.80
CA CYS A 22 -9.01 5.73 -7.42
C CYS A 22 -9.22 5.22 -5.98
N PHE A 23 -8.47 4.21 -5.54
CA PHE A 23 -8.62 3.64 -4.19
C PHE A 23 -8.04 4.54 -3.09
N CYS A 24 -6.87 5.12 -3.31
CA CYS A 24 -6.16 5.90 -2.31
C CYS A 24 -6.66 7.35 -2.22
N PHE A 25 -7.15 7.93 -3.32
CA PHE A 25 -7.48 9.36 -3.36
C PHE A 25 -8.98 9.67 -3.48
N THR A 26 -9.86 8.69 -3.26
CA THR A 26 -11.30 8.94 -3.09
C THR A 26 -11.61 9.43 -1.67
N PRO A 27 -12.60 10.29 -1.43
CA PRO A 27 -13.01 10.59 -0.06
C PRO A 27 -13.47 9.34 0.69
N GLN A 28 -13.00 9.14 1.92
CA GLN A 28 -13.51 8.06 2.77
C GLN A 28 -14.81 8.51 3.45
N PRO A 29 -15.84 7.63 3.52
CA PRO A 29 -17.03 7.92 4.29
C PRO A 29 -16.63 8.09 5.76
N GLN A 30 -17.18 9.11 6.41
CA GLN A 30 -17.00 9.33 7.83
C GLN A 30 -17.48 8.07 8.58
N LEU A 31 -16.61 7.52 9.42
CA LEU A 31 -17.01 6.47 10.34
C LEU A 31 -18.16 7.00 11.22
N PRO A 32 -19.11 6.15 11.63
CA PRO A 32 -20.19 6.56 12.53
C PRO A 32 -19.62 7.29 13.75
N THR A 33 -20.20 8.45 14.08
CA THR A 33 -19.84 9.25 15.25
C THR A 33 -19.72 8.36 16.50
N GLY A 34 -18.52 8.29 17.09
CA GLY A 34 -18.23 7.50 18.29
C GLY A 34 -17.37 6.26 18.11
N VAL A 35 -16.95 5.91 16.88
CA VAL A 35 -15.88 4.93 16.64
C VAL A 35 -14.55 5.67 16.57
N GLU A 36 -13.92 5.90 17.70
CA GLU A 36 -12.54 6.42 17.74
C GLU A 36 -11.58 5.26 17.45
N THR A 37 -10.76 5.37 16.40
CA THR A 37 -9.67 4.42 16.19
C THR A 37 -8.58 4.74 17.21
N PRO A 38 -8.17 3.78 18.05
CA PRO A 38 -7.10 3.97 19.02
C PRO A 38 -5.80 4.48 18.37
N GLY A 39 -5.16 5.45 19.02
CA GLY A 39 -3.86 5.98 18.57
C GLY A 39 -3.93 7.08 17.51
N ILE A 40 -5.13 7.53 17.11
CA ILE A 40 -5.30 8.69 16.23
C ILE A 40 -4.76 9.96 16.91
N GLN A 41 -3.97 10.72 16.14
CA GLN A 41 -3.50 12.05 16.49
C GLN A 41 -4.00 13.03 15.44
N THR A 42 -4.56 14.15 15.88
CA THR A 42 -5.09 15.20 14.99
C THR A 42 -4.30 16.49 15.12
N PHE A 43 -3.89 17.06 14.00
CA PHE A 43 -3.21 18.35 13.91
C PHE A 43 -3.99 19.28 12.99
N GLY A 44 -4.87 20.09 13.57
CA GLY A 44 -5.84 20.87 12.81
C GLY A 44 -6.80 19.93 12.07
N ARG A 45 -6.75 19.93 10.73
CA ARG A 45 -7.56 19.03 9.89
C ARG A 45 -6.88 17.70 9.59
N LEU A 46 -5.56 17.63 9.76
CA LEU A 46 -4.79 16.46 9.38
C LEU A 46 -4.90 15.37 10.44
N VAL A 47 -5.15 14.14 10.01
CA VAL A 47 -5.30 12.97 10.87
C VAL A 47 -4.14 12.01 10.63
N PHE A 48 -3.53 11.53 11.72
CA PHE A 48 -2.38 10.65 11.68
C PHE A 48 -2.58 9.44 12.60
N LEU A 49 -2.11 8.28 12.15
CA LEU A 49 -1.94 7.08 12.95
C LEU A 49 -0.46 6.70 12.92
N LEU A 50 0.29 7.27 13.87
CA LEU A 50 1.76 7.12 13.93
C LEU A 50 2.22 6.00 14.86
N THR A 51 1.30 5.30 15.50
CA THR A 51 1.61 4.14 16.34
C THR A 51 1.99 2.97 15.43
N PRO A 52 3.25 2.49 15.45
CA PRO A 52 3.63 1.33 14.66
C PRO A 52 2.94 0.08 15.22
N LEU A 53 2.53 -0.81 14.33
CA LEU A 53 1.80 -2.03 14.67
C LEU A 53 0.56 -1.73 15.51
N ASN A 54 -0.19 -0.69 15.14
CA ASN A 54 -1.32 -0.17 15.90
C ASN A 54 -2.36 -1.26 16.18
N SER A 55 -2.60 -2.12 15.17
CA SER A 55 -3.51 -3.26 15.25
C SER A 55 -3.14 -4.28 16.32
N LEU A 56 -1.85 -4.40 16.67
CA LEU A 56 -1.38 -5.31 17.71
C LEU A 56 -1.48 -4.67 19.09
N TRP A 57 -1.09 -3.39 19.21
CA TRP A 57 -1.06 -2.70 20.50
C TRP A 57 -2.46 -2.45 21.04
N ASN A 58 -3.38 -2.02 20.17
CA ASN A 58 -4.72 -1.62 20.56
C ASN A 58 -5.77 -2.70 20.35
N LEU A 59 -5.35 -3.96 20.16
CA LEU A 59 -6.27 -5.09 19.95
C LEU A 59 -7.22 -5.28 21.15
N GLY A 60 -6.76 -4.98 22.36
CA GLY A 60 -7.56 -5.06 23.59
C GLY A 60 -8.62 -3.97 23.74
N GLU A 61 -8.55 -2.91 22.93
CA GLU A 61 -9.51 -1.80 22.94
C GLU A 61 -10.63 -2.00 21.91
N VAL A 62 -10.49 -2.99 21.02
CA VAL A 62 -11.48 -3.31 20.00
C VAL A 62 -12.62 -4.12 20.60
N THR A 63 -13.82 -3.53 20.62
CA THR A 63 -14.98 -4.10 21.31
C THR A 63 -15.77 -5.11 20.49
N SER A 64 -15.53 -5.21 19.18
CA SER A 64 -16.28 -6.10 18.28
C SER A 64 -15.40 -6.97 17.39
N LEU A 65 -15.82 -8.24 17.20
CA LEU A 65 -15.14 -9.18 16.29
C LEU A 65 -15.09 -8.65 14.85
N GLY A 66 -16.13 -7.93 14.42
CA GLY A 66 -16.18 -7.33 13.09
C GLY A 66 -15.07 -6.30 12.87
N GLN A 67 -14.80 -5.43 13.85
CA GLN A 67 -13.70 -4.47 13.78
C GLN A 67 -12.34 -5.16 13.75
N VAL A 68 -12.14 -6.21 14.56
CA VAL A 68 -10.90 -7.00 14.52
C VAL A 68 -10.67 -7.57 13.12
N ILE A 69 -11.68 -8.22 12.53
CA ILE A 69 -11.59 -8.77 11.18
C ILE A 69 -11.28 -7.67 10.16
N TRP A 70 -11.94 -6.51 10.27
CA TRP A 70 -11.71 -5.38 9.38
C TRP A 70 -10.27 -4.86 9.45
N ILE A 71 -9.74 -4.65 10.66
CA ILE A 71 -8.36 -4.16 10.87
C ILE A 71 -7.34 -5.12 10.25
N PHE A 72 -7.48 -6.43 10.48
CA PHE A 72 -6.58 -7.42 9.88
C PHE A 72 -6.74 -7.50 8.37
N LEU A 73 -7.97 -7.42 7.86
CA LEU A 73 -8.23 -7.42 6.42
C LEU A 73 -7.61 -6.18 5.76
N GLN A 74 -7.75 -4.99 6.36
CA GLN A 74 -7.15 -3.75 5.87
C GLN A 74 -5.64 -3.89 5.75
N ASN A 75 -4.95 -4.38 6.79
CA ASN A 75 -3.51 -4.63 6.74
C ASN A 75 -3.13 -5.61 5.61
N ILE A 76 -3.89 -6.69 5.43
CA ILE A 76 -3.66 -7.66 4.34
C ILE A 76 -3.85 -6.97 2.98
N LEU A 77 -4.90 -6.17 2.81
CA LEU A 77 -5.17 -5.44 1.57
C LEU A 77 -4.07 -4.42 1.27
N ASN A 78 -3.55 -3.71 2.28
CA ASN A 78 -2.41 -2.80 2.13
C ASN A 78 -1.15 -3.55 1.70
N VAL A 79 -0.87 -4.74 2.28
CA VAL A 79 0.21 -5.60 1.74
C VAL A 79 0.01 -5.93 0.27
N PHE A 80 -1.22 -6.13 -0.21
CA PHE A 80 -1.45 -6.44 -1.62
C PHE A 80 -1.66 -5.23 -2.53
N LEU A 81 -1.69 -4.00 -2.01
CA LEU A 81 -1.94 -2.78 -2.80
C LEU A 81 -0.83 -2.52 -3.84
N LEU A 82 0.44 -2.55 -3.43
CA LEU A 82 1.56 -2.32 -4.36
C LEU A 82 2.03 -3.59 -5.09
N PHE A 83 1.62 -4.77 -4.61
CA PHE A 83 2.12 -6.05 -5.11
C PHE A 83 1.94 -6.21 -6.64
N PRO A 84 0.74 -6.03 -7.23
CA PRO A 84 0.54 -6.23 -8.66
C PRO A 84 1.28 -5.22 -9.52
N LEU A 85 1.44 -3.98 -9.04
CA LEU A 85 2.22 -2.95 -9.71
C LEU A 85 3.69 -3.35 -9.79
N VAL A 86 4.29 -3.62 -8.63
CA VAL A 86 5.71 -3.98 -8.52
C VAL A 86 6.02 -5.27 -9.29
N PHE A 87 5.12 -6.25 -9.23
CA PHE A 87 5.28 -7.50 -9.98
C PHE A 87 5.36 -7.28 -11.50
N GLN A 88 4.50 -6.43 -12.06
CA GLN A 88 4.54 -6.08 -13.48
C GLN A 88 5.79 -5.28 -13.83
N LEU A 89 6.19 -4.32 -12.98
CA LEU A 89 7.42 -3.53 -13.17
C LEU A 89 8.67 -4.41 -13.20
N LEU A 90 8.75 -5.48 -12.40
CA LEU A 90 9.86 -6.44 -12.43
C LEU A 90 10.03 -7.14 -13.79
N TYR A 91 8.95 -7.38 -14.52
CA TYR A 91 9.00 -7.93 -15.88
C TYR A 91 9.46 -6.90 -16.91
N LEU A 92 9.04 -5.64 -16.77
CA LEU A 92 9.38 -4.55 -17.68
C LEU A 92 10.82 -4.03 -17.49
N TYR A 93 11.28 -3.97 -16.24
CA TYR A 93 12.48 -3.24 -15.85
C TYR A 93 13.48 -4.16 -15.13
N PRO A 94 14.39 -4.82 -15.87
CA PRO A 94 15.41 -5.70 -15.28
C PRO A 94 16.32 -5.02 -14.25
N ASN A 95 16.54 -3.71 -14.40
CA ASN A 95 17.33 -2.88 -13.49
C ASN A 95 16.71 -2.75 -12.08
N LEU A 96 15.41 -3.02 -11.91
CA LEU A 96 14.73 -3.01 -10.61
C LEU A 96 14.92 -4.31 -9.82
N ARG A 97 15.45 -5.39 -10.41
CA ARG A 97 15.54 -6.74 -9.83
C ARG A 97 16.63 -6.88 -8.77
N GLN A 98 16.61 -6.00 -7.79
CA GLN A 98 17.53 -5.98 -6.65
C GLN A 98 16.71 -5.69 -5.40
N THR A 99 16.90 -6.47 -4.34
CA THR A 99 16.10 -6.32 -3.10
C THR A 99 16.09 -4.88 -2.59
N LYS A 100 17.25 -4.21 -2.53
CA LYS A 100 17.35 -2.81 -2.08
C LYS A 100 16.53 -1.85 -2.94
N LYS A 101 16.53 -2.03 -4.26
CA LYS A 101 15.77 -1.16 -5.19
C LYS A 101 14.27 -1.38 -5.06
N ILE A 102 13.84 -2.62 -4.87
CA ILE A 102 12.42 -2.93 -4.67
C ILE A 102 11.91 -2.39 -3.35
N LEU A 103 12.67 -2.57 -2.26
CA LEU A 103 12.30 -2.00 -0.96
C LEU A 103 12.23 -0.47 -1.04
N LEU A 104 13.24 0.18 -1.62
CA LEU A 104 13.25 1.63 -1.78
C LEU A 104 12.09 2.12 -2.67
N LEU A 105 11.87 1.49 -3.83
CA LEU A 105 10.77 1.85 -4.73
C LEU A 105 9.41 1.72 -4.03
N SER A 106 9.17 0.60 -3.36
CA SER A 106 7.88 0.31 -2.72
C SER A 106 7.65 1.25 -1.53
N PHE A 107 8.69 1.54 -0.75
CA PHE A 107 8.64 2.52 0.32
C PHE A 107 8.34 3.92 -0.20
N LEU A 108 9.05 4.38 -1.25
CA LEU A 108 8.81 5.70 -1.85
C LEU A 108 7.43 5.81 -2.48
N LEU A 109 6.92 4.75 -3.11
CA LEU A 109 5.55 4.70 -3.60
C LEU A 109 4.54 4.81 -2.46
N SER A 110 4.73 4.05 -1.38
CA SER A 110 3.84 4.12 -0.22
C SER A 110 3.89 5.50 0.44
N LEU A 111 5.07 6.04 0.67
CA LEU A 111 5.26 7.37 1.24
C LEU A 111 4.62 8.44 0.35
N GLY A 112 4.79 8.32 -0.97
CA GLY A 112 4.17 9.22 -1.93
C GLY A 112 2.64 9.19 -1.88
N ILE A 113 2.04 8.01 -1.72
CA ILE A 113 0.58 7.84 -1.55
C ILE A 113 0.11 8.55 -0.28
N GLU A 114 0.69 8.21 0.87
CA GLU A 114 0.32 8.76 2.18
C GLU A 114 0.49 10.29 2.24
N CYS A 115 1.63 10.81 1.76
CA CYS A 115 1.87 12.25 1.72
C CYS A 115 0.92 12.97 0.77
N THR A 116 0.56 12.37 -0.38
CA THR A 116 -0.39 12.98 -1.31
C THR A 116 -1.79 12.98 -0.72
N GLN A 117 -2.19 11.92 -0.01
CA GLN A 117 -3.46 11.89 0.74
C GLN A 117 -3.52 13.00 1.78
N LEU A 118 -2.45 13.21 2.57
CA LEU A 118 -2.39 14.33 3.52
C LEU A 118 -2.50 15.70 2.84
N VAL A 119 -1.82 15.89 1.72
CA VAL A 119 -1.92 17.14 0.95
C VAL A 119 -3.35 17.35 0.46
N LEU A 120 -3.99 16.30 -0.06
CA LEU A 120 -5.39 16.37 -0.48
C LEU A 120 -6.29 16.69 0.70
N ASP A 121 -6.14 16.01 1.84
CA ASP A 121 -6.94 16.20 3.05
C ASP A 121 -6.82 17.62 3.64
N PHE A 122 -5.63 18.22 3.51
CA PHE A 122 -5.40 19.62 3.86
C PHE A 122 -6.29 20.58 3.05
N PHE A 123 -6.44 20.33 1.75
CA PHE A 123 -7.18 21.20 0.82
C PHE A 123 -8.66 20.83 0.68
N PHE A 124 -8.99 19.54 0.75
CA PHE A 124 -10.28 18.95 0.48
C PHE A 124 -10.54 17.91 1.57
N ASP A 125 -11.60 18.09 2.35
CA ASP A 125 -11.98 17.26 3.51
C ASP A 125 -12.30 15.81 3.09
N PHE A 126 -11.26 15.02 2.80
CA PHE A 126 -11.35 13.66 2.26
C PHE A 126 -11.39 12.61 3.36
N ASN A 127 -11.20 13.03 4.61
CA ASN A 127 -11.17 12.19 5.80
C ASN A 127 -10.13 11.08 5.67
N ARG A 128 -8.95 11.41 5.13
CA ARG A 128 -7.83 10.45 4.98
C ARG A 128 -6.92 10.51 6.19
N VAL A 129 -6.46 9.33 6.62
CA VAL A 129 -5.51 9.18 7.72
C VAL A 129 -4.14 8.85 7.14
N PHE A 130 -3.11 9.52 7.61
CA PHE A 130 -1.73 9.10 7.34
C PHE A 130 -1.37 7.95 8.29
N GLU A 131 -1.23 6.74 7.76
CA GLU A 131 -0.96 5.55 8.55
C GLU A 131 0.51 5.12 8.41
N ILE A 132 1.26 5.12 9.51
CA ILE A 132 2.67 4.67 9.47
C ILE A 132 2.77 3.18 9.09
N ASP A 133 1.75 2.40 9.45
CA ASP A 133 1.69 0.98 9.14
C ASP A 133 1.52 0.71 7.64
N ASP A 134 0.90 1.63 6.92
CA ASP A 134 0.73 1.53 5.46
C ASP A 134 2.09 1.59 4.76
N LEU A 135 3.04 2.36 5.29
CA LEU A 135 4.41 2.42 4.75
C LEU A 135 5.08 1.05 4.70
N TRP A 136 5.06 0.30 5.80
CA TRP A 136 5.75 -0.99 5.85
C TRP A 136 4.91 -2.12 5.23
N THR A 137 3.58 -2.10 5.34
CA THR A 137 2.72 -3.12 4.71
C THR A 137 2.79 -3.04 3.19
N ASN A 138 2.66 -1.86 2.60
CA ASN A 138 2.83 -1.65 1.15
C ASN A 138 4.24 -2.03 0.68
N THR A 139 5.27 -1.69 1.47
CA THR A 139 6.66 -2.08 1.19
C THR A 139 6.84 -3.60 1.22
N LEU A 140 6.21 -4.28 2.19
CA LEU A 140 6.18 -5.74 2.28
C LEU A 140 5.52 -6.34 1.03
N GLY A 141 4.44 -5.73 0.53
CA GLY A 141 3.81 -6.09 -0.73
C GLY A 141 4.77 -6.13 -1.91
N GLY A 142 5.52 -5.06 -2.11
CA GLY A 142 6.54 -5.00 -3.16
C GLY A 142 7.66 -6.04 -2.96
N TYR A 143 8.06 -6.29 -1.71
CA TYR A 143 9.02 -7.35 -1.40
C TYR A 143 8.48 -8.75 -1.73
N LEU A 144 7.22 -9.04 -1.41
CA LEU A 144 6.57 -10.32 -1.75
C LEU A 144 6.47 -10.51 -3.27
N ALA A 145 6.19 -9.45 -4.03
CA ALA A 145 6.22 -9.49 -5.49
C ALA A 145 7.61 -9.88 -6.02
N TRP A 146 8.68 -9.35 -5.40
CA TRP A 146 10.05 -9.72 -5.72
C TRP A 146 10.39 -11.17 -5.37
N VAL A 147 9.93 -11.66 -4.20
CA VAL A 147 10.11 -13.05 -3.80
C VAL A 147 9.43 -14.00 -4.78
N LEU A 148 8.17 -13.71 -5.16
CA LEU A 148 7.45 -14.49 -6.16
C LEU A 148 8.17 -14.48 -7.50
N TYR A 149 8.60 -13.30 -7.98
CA TYR A 149 9.36 -13.19 -9.22
C TYR A 149 10.63 -14.06 -9.20
N LYS A 150 11.42 -14.00 -8.12
CA LYS A 150 12.60 -14.87 -7.96
C LYS A 150 12.22 -16.36 -7.98
N GLY A 151 11.15 -16.75 -7.29
CA GLY A 151 10.66 -18.12 -7.24
C GLY A 151 10.33 -18.65 -8.64
N LEU A 152 9.57 -17.89 -9.42
CA LEU A 152 9.18 -18.24 -10.80
C LEU A 152 10.36 -18.30 -11.77
N HIS A 153 11.45 -17.58 -11.48
CA HIS A 153 12.63 -17.47 -12.34
C HIS A 153 13.86 -18.21 -11.82
N LYS A 154 13.75 -18.99 -10.73
CA LYS A 154 14.85 -19.73 -10.10
C LYS A 154 15.57 -20.68 -11.07
N ASN A 155 14.87 -21.23 -12.06
CA ASN A 155 15.43 -22.11 -13.09
C ASN A 155 15.97 -21.37 -14.33
N LYS A 156 15.77 -20.05 -14.46
CA LYS A 156 16.25 -19.22 -15.57
C LYS A 156 17.42 -18.30 -15.22
N ILE A 157 17.71 -18.13 -13.93
CA ILE A 157 18.80 -17.27 -13.43
C ILE A 157 20.12 -18.06 -13.27
N ARG A 158 20.07 -19.39 -13.46
CA ARG A 158 21.18 -20.32 -13.23
C ARG A 158 21.83 -20.88 -14.52
N ASN A 159 21.40 -20.40 -15.68
CA ASN A 159 22.06 -20.58 -16.99
C ASN A 159 22.47 -19.20 -17.52
#